data_AF-A0A7S0HW82-F1
#
_entry.id   AF-A0A7S0HW82-F1
#
_cell.length_a   1.000
_cell.length_b   1.000
_cell.length_c   1.000
_cell.angle_alpha   90.00
_cell.angle_beta   90.00
_cell.angle_gamma   90.00
#
_symmetry.space_group_name_H-M   'P 1'
#
loop_
_entity.id
_entity.type
_entity.pdbx_description
1 polymer ?
#
loop_
_entity_poly.entity_id
_entity_poly.type
_entity_poly.pdbx_seq_one_letter_code
_entity_poly.pdbx_strand_id
1 'polypeptide(L)'
;MPTAPDLNLDDDTDLLYEEDILRNGYSLKYWWRYMEAKQRAPAKQRNMIAERALKYLPGSYKVWHHYLKDRRQQVLHRRPEDPAIENLNRTYERALVTMHKMPRIWLDYLEFLLGQHRTTVTRQKFDRALRALPITQHETIWKLFVQFAKECPIKETAVRVYRRYVQFEPEGAEEYVDFLLSIGRVGEAALKLAELLNRESFVSMRGKSRHKLWMELCDLVCKHPQEVKGLRVEAIIHSGLRTFTDEAGHLWGALADYFIRQAQFEQARDVYEEGISTVMTVRDFSMLFDAYSQFEESMITAKIEAQGQADLEGAEQLDLDMRLARLERLMA
;
A
#
# COMPACT_ATOMS: atom_id res chain seq x y z
N MET A 1 5.54 38.22 40.38
CA MET A 1 5.20 36.82 40.64
C MET A 1 3.70 36.66 40.43
N PRO A 2 3.24 36.12 39.30
CA PRO A 2 1.82 35.87 39.10
C PRO A 2 1.43 34.65 39.95
N THR A 3 0.52 34.88 40.88
CA THR A 3 -0.08 33.90 41.77
C THR A 3 -0.73 32.78 40.96
N ALA A 4 -0.43 31.53 41.30
CA ALA A 4 -1.14 30.38 40.77
C ALA A 4 -2.64 30.55 41.05
N PRO A 5 -3.54 30.37 40.07
CA PRO A 5 -4.97 30.45 40.32
C PRO A 5 -5.36 29.30 41.24
N ASP A 6 -5.99 29.64 42.37
CA ASP A 6 -6.53 28.69 43.34
C ASP A 6 -7.43 27.66 42.65
N LEU A 7 -7.16 26.40 42.95
CA LEU A 7 -7.75 25.21 42.34
C LEU A 7 -8.92 24.70 43.18
N ASN A 8 -9.80 25.59 43.63
CA ASN A 8 -10.96 25.20 44.43
C ASN A 8 -12.18 25.07 43.53
N LEU A 9 -12.89 23.94 43.65
CA LEU A 9 -14.22 23.72 43.08
C LEU A 9 -15.30 24.44 43.92
N ASP A 10 -14.94 25.55 44.58
CA ASP A 10 -15.70 26.18 45.66
C ASP A 10 -16.22 27.56 45.25
N ASP A 11 -16.61 27.73 43.98
CA ASP A 11 -17.50 28.85 43.64
C ASP A 11 -18.92 28.48 44.11
N ASP A 12 -19.68 29.43 44.66
CA ASP A 12 -21.10 29.20 45.08
C ASP A 12 -21.98 28.63 43.95
N THR A 13 -21.57 28.85 42.71
CA THR A 13 -22.20 28.28 41.51
C THR A 13 -21.98 26.78 41.35
N ASP A 14 -20.87 26.24 41.85
CA ASP A 14 -20.52 24.81 41.80
C ASP A 14 -21.29 24.00 42.82
N LEU A 15 -21.57 24.57 44.00
CA LEU A 15 -22.37 23.95 45.06
C LEU A 15 -23.75 23.51 44.55
N LEU A 16 -24.42 24.32 43.72
CA LEU A 16 -25.73 23.96 43.15
C LEU A 16 -25.65 22.73 42.25
N TYR A 17 -24.61 22.64 41.41
CA TYR A 17 -24.41 21.48 40.54
C TYR A 17 -23.97 20.24 41.32
N GLU A 18 -23.18 20.42 42.37
CA GLU A 18 -22.72 19.35 43.26
C GLU A 18 -23.89 18.75 44.06
N GLU A 19 -24.83 19.56 44.57
CA GLU A 19 -26.04 19.07 45.22
C GLU A 19 -26.94 18.27 44.26
N ASP A 20 -27.10 18.76 43.03
CA ASP A 20 -27.87 18.09 41.98
C ASP A 20 -27.25 16.74 41.60
N ILE A 21 -25.92 16.66 41.53
CA ILE A 21 -25.17 15.44 41.24
C ILE A 21 -25.21 14.46 42.41
N LEU A 22 -25.12 14.93 43.66
CA LEU A 22 -25.24 14.08 44.84
C LEU A 22 -26.62 13.41 44.91
N ARG A 23 -27.68 14.13 44.53
CA ARG A 23 -29.04 13.59 44.46
C ARG A 23 -29.24 12.65 43.27
N ASN A 24 -28.63 12.95 42.12
CA ASN A 24 -28.88 12.24 40.86
C ASN A 24 -27.59 11.84 40.11
N GLY A 25 -26.67 11.15 40.80
CA GLY A 25 -25.32 10.85 40.29
C GLY A 25 -25.27 9.97 39.03
N TYR A 26 -26.29 9.17 38.76
CA TYR A 26 -26.38 8.32 37.56
C TYR A 26 -27.16 8.97 36.40
N SER A 27 -27.52 10.25 36.49
CA SER A 27 -28.24 10.93 35.42
C SER A 27 -27.30 11.77 34.57
N LEU A 28 -27.25 11.45 33.27
CA LEU A 28 -26.43 12.15 32.29
C LEU A 28 -26.77 13.65 32.20
N LYS A 29 -28.03 14.03 32.44
CA LYS A 29 -28.52 15.40 32.28
C LYS A 29 -27.81 16.39 33.22
N TYR A 30 -27.62 16.00 34.48
CA TYR A 30 -27.00 16.87 35.49
C TYR A 30 -25.49 16.99 35.28
N TRP A 31 -24.82 15.87 34.99
CA TRP A 31 -23.41 15.88 34.59
C TRP A 31 -23.15 16.70 33.33
N TRP A 32 -24.03 16.60 32.33
CA TRP A 32 -23.91 17.37 31.09
C TRP A 32 -24.04 18.88 31.32
N ARG A 33 -25.05 19.30 32.09
CA ARG A 33 -25.23 20.70 32.50
C ARG A 33 -24.00 21.25 33.22
N TYR A 34 -23.43 20.46 34.13
CA TYR A 34 -22.25 20.86 34.88
C TYR A 34 -21.02 21.02 33.97
N MET A 35 -20.81 20.10 33.02
CA MET A 35 -19.74 20.20 32.03
C MET A 35 -19.92 21.39 31.07
N GLU A 36 -21.15 21.68 30.63
CA GLU A 36 -21.45 22.84 29.79
C GLU A 36 -21.17 24.16 30.52
N ALA A 37 -21.60 24.27 31.78
CA ALA A 37 -21.38 25.46 32.60
C ALA A 37 -19.87 25.76 32.77
N LYS A 38 -19.05 24.72 32.88
CA LYS A 38 -17.59 24.84 33.05
C LYS A 38 -16.80 24.72 31.75
N GLN A 39 -17.41 24.84 30.58
CA GLN A 39 -16.71 24.70 29.29
C GLN A 39 -15.55 25.69 29.10
N ARG A 40 -15.64 26.89 29.70
CA ARG A 40 -14.60 27.94 29.67
C ARG A 40 -13.59 27.88 30.82
N ALA A 41 -13.76 26.94 31.75
CA ALA A 41 -12.87 26.80 32.90
C ALA A 41 -11.49 26.25 32.50
N PRO A 42 -10.46 26.38 33.37
CA PRO A 42 -9.15 25.82 33.11
C PRO A 42 -9.20 24.31 32.79
N ALA A 43 -8.32 23.85 31.90
CA ALA A 43 -8.29 22.46 31.43
C ALA A 43 -8.26 21.43 32.58
N LYS A 44 -7.57 21.72 33.69
CA LYS A 44 -7.48 20.83 34.85
C LYS A 44 -8.84 20.62 35.52
N GLN A 45 -9.63 21.68 35.68
CA GLN A 45 -10.97 21.63 36.29
C GLN A 45 -11.95 20.87 35.39
N ARG A 46 -11.96 21.18 34.08
CA ARG A 46 -12.79 20.45 33.10
C ARG A 46 -12.49 18.96 33.07
N ASN A 47 -11.21 18.60 33.12
CA ASN A 47 -10.79 17.20 33.16
C ASN A 47 -11.24 16.49 34.45
N MET A 48 -11.18 17.17 35.60
CA MET A 48 -11.62 16.59 36.88
C MET A 48 -13.11 16.30 36.90
N ILE A 49 -13.94 17.23 36.39
CA ILE A 49 -15.40 17.05 36.30
C ILE A 49 -15.74 15.88 35.38
N ALA A 50 -15.09 15.78 34.21
CA ALA A 50 -15.32 14.68 33.28
C ALA A 50 -14.88 13.32 33.87
N GLU A 51 -13.73 13.26 34.55
CA GLU A 51 -13.26 12.04 35.24
C GLU A 51 -14.23 11.61 36.33
N ARG A 52 -14.82 12.55 37.07
CA ARG A 52 -15.87 12.26 38.06
C ARG A 52 -17.14 11.73 37.38
N ALA A 53 -17.60 12.37 36.32
CA ALA A 53 -18.77 11.93 35.57
C ALA A 53 -18.60 10.49 35.05
N LEU A 54 -17.41 10.14 34.57
CA LEU A 54 -17.09 8.80 34.04
C LEU A 54 -17.03 7.71 35.11
N LYS A 55 -16.80 8.05 36.39
CA LYS A 55 -16.90 7.08 37.50
C LYS A 55 -18.35 6.62 37.72
N TYR A 56 -19.31 7.54 37.57
CA TYR A 56 -20.73 7.22 37.71
C TYR A 56 -21.34 6.68 36.40
N LEU A 57 -20.86 7.19 35.25
CA LEU A 57 -21.40 6.89 33.92
C LEU A 57 -20.31 6.36 32.97
N PRO A 58 -19.74 5.17 33.21
CA PRO A 58 -18.63 4.64 32.44
C PRO A 58 -18.99 4.28 30.98
N GLY A 59 -20.27 4.08 30.68
CA GLY A 59 -20.79 3.76 29.34
C GLY A 59 -21.34 4.96 28.55
N SER A 60 -21.26 6.18 29.07
CA SER A 60 -21.84 7.34 28.38
C SER A 60 -20.94 7.81 27.23
N TYR A 61 -21.37 7.52 25.99
CA TYR A 61 -20.69 8.00 24.79
C TYR A 61 -20.52 9.52 24.76
N LYS A 62 -21.56 10.28 25.16
CA LYS A 62 -21.54 11.75 25.11
C LYS A 62 -20.45 12.33 26.02
N VAL A 63 -20.29 11.78 27.23
CA VAL A 63 -19.26 12.21 28.19
C VAL A 63 -17.88 11.84 27.66
N TRP A 64 -17.68 10.60 27.21
CA TRP A 64 -16.40 10.16 26.65
C TRP A 64 -15.97 10.96 25.43
N HIS A 65 -16.86 11.13 24.45
CA HIS A 65 -16.55 11.86 23.22
C HIS A 65 -16.22 13.33 23.50
N HIS A 66 -16.99 14.00 24.37
CA HIS A 66 -16.69 15.39 24.76
C HIS A 66 -15.34 15.49 25.47
N TYR A 67 -15.10 14.61 26.45
CA TYR A 67 -13.86 14.58 27.22
C TYR A 67 -12.63 14.32 26.35
N LEU A 68 -12.67 13.32 25.47
CA LEU A 68 -11.57 12.98 24.57
C LEU A 68 -11.28 14.11 23.57
N LYS A 69 -12.32 14.76 23.03
CA LYS A 69 -12.17 15.91 22.13
C LYS A 69 -11.47 17.07 22.82
N ASP A 70 -11.87 17.40 24.05
CA ASP A 70 -11.25 18.48 24.81
C ASP A 70 -9.81 18.15 25.19
N ARG A 71 -9.53 16.90 25.58
CA ARG A 71 -8.16 16.42 25.84
C ARG A 71 -7.27 16.46 24.60
N ARG A 72 -7.79 16.14 23.41
CA ARG A 72 -7.07 16.26 22.12
C ARG A 72 -6.69 17.71 21.84
N GLN A 73 -7.59 18.66 22.09
CA GLN A 73 -7.30 20.10 21.94
C GLN A 73 -6.20 20.58 22.90
N GLN A 74 -6.17 20.09 24.14
CA GLN A 74 -5.15 20.44 25.13
C GLN A 74 -3.72 19.99 24.73
N VAL A 75 -3.61 18.99 23.85
CA VAL A 75 -2.35 18.34 23.47
C VAL A 75 -1.92 18.71 22.05
N LEU A 76 -2.75 19.41 21.27
CA LEU A 76 -2.52 19.70 19.85
C LEU A 76 -1.19 20.41 19.55
N HIS A 77 -0.73 21.30 20.44
CA HIS A 77 0.50 22.08 20.25
C HIS A 77 1.71 21.53 21.03
N ARG A 78 1.59 20.32 21.58
CA ARG A 78 2.64 19.69 22.39
C ARG A 78 3.55 18.82 21.54
N ARG A 79 4.78 18.63 22.00
CA ARG A 79 5.77 17.81 21.28
C ARG A 79 5.38 16.34 21.39
N PRO A 80 5.68 15.48 20.38
CA PRO A 80 5.35 14.05 20.38
C PRO A 80 5.84 13.25 21.61
N GLU A 81 6.88 13.74 22.30
CA GLU A 81 7.49 13.11 23.47
C GLU A 81 6.89 13.57 24.81
N ASP A 82 5.96 14.53 24.80
CA ASP A 82 5.40 15.06 26.03
C ASP A 82 4.57 13.99 26.78
N PRO A 83 4.72 13.84 28.11
CA PRO A 83 3.94 12.90 28.92
C PRO A 83 2.42 13.09 28.81
N ALA A 84 1.97 14.28 28.38
CA ALA A 84 0.57 14.57 28.12
C ALA A 84 -0.03 13.73 26.98
N ILE A 85 0.75 13.40 25.94
CA ILE A 85 0.34 12.54 24.83
C ILE A 85 0.15 11.11 25.32
N GLU A 86 1.09 10.61 26.13
CA GLU A 86 0.98 9.27 26.70
C GLU A 86 -0.23 9.17 27.65
N ASN A 87 -0.47 10.21 28.46
CA ASN A 87 -1.66 10.27 29.30
C ASN A 87 -2.95 10.25 28.47
N LEU A 88 -2.99 10.96 27.33
CA LEU A 88 -4.13 10.90 26.42
C LEU A 88 -4.30 9.51 25.79
N ASN A 89 -3.22 8.86 25.38
CA ASN A 89 -3.26 7.47 24.91
C ASN A 89 -3.87 6.54 25.97
N ARG A 90 -3.46 6.67 27.25
CA ARG A 90 -4.05 5.91 28.37
C ARG A 90 -5.53 6.22 28.55
N THR A 91 -5.95 7.48 28.39
CA THR A 91 -7.37 7.87 28.44
C THR A 91 -8.18 7.20 27.33
N TYR A 92 -7.68 7.18 26.09
CA TYR A 92 -8.32 6.47 24.97
C TYR A 92 -8.43 4.96 25.25
N GLU A 93 -7.35 4.33 25.73
CA GLU A 93 -7.37 2.91 26.09
C GLU A 93 -8.42 2.60 27.16
N ARG A 94 -8.59 3.48 28.14
CA ARG A 94 -9.61 3.35 29.18
C ARG A 94 -11.03 3.52 28.62
N ALA A 95 -11.22 4.47 27.69
CA ALA A 95 -12.50 4.66 26.99
C ALA A 95 -12.89 3.41 26.18
N LEU A 96 -11.91 2.79 25.53
CA LEU A 96 -12.12 1.59 24.72
C LEU A 96 -12.42 0.33 25.53
N VAL A 97 -12.19 0.31 26.85
CA VAL A 97 -12.65 -0.81 27.70
C VAL A 97 -14.18 -0.88 27.70
N THR A 98 -14.87 0.25 27.84
CA THR A 98 -16.33 0.31 27.92
C THR A 98 -16.97 0.55 26.55
N MET A 99 -16.33 1.34 25.68
CA MET A 99 -16.89 1.80 24.40
C MET A 99 -16.27 1.13 23.17
N HIS A 100 -15.75 -0.10 23.27
CA HIS A 100 -15.05 -0.79 22.17
C HIS A 100 -15.85 -0.93 20.87
N LYS A 101 -17.19 -0.89 20.90
CA LYS A 101 -18.06 -1.01 19.72
C LYS A 101 -18.33 0.32 18.99
N MET A 102 -17.83 1.45 19.52
CA MET A 102 -18.13 2.77 18.95
C MET A 102 -17.08 3.17 17.89
N PRO A 103 -17.44 3.28 16.60
CA PRO A 103 -16.47 3.53 15.53
C PRO A 103 -15.80 4.90 15.63
N ARG A 104 -16.55 5.93 16.06
CA ARG A 104 -16.04 7.31 16.11
C ARG A 104 -14.85 7.46 17.06
N ILE A 105 -14.91 6.82 18.24
CA ILE A 105 -13.82 6.85 19.22
C ILE A 105 -12.58 6.17 18.65
N TRP A 106 -12.75 5.08 17.91
CA TRP A 106 -11.65 4.41 17.21
C TRP A 106 -11.04 5.29 16.14
N LEU A 107 -11.83 5.92 15.27
CA LEU A 107 -11.33 6.81 14.22
C LEU A 107 -10.53 7.97 14.81
N ASP A 108 -11.08 8.65 15.81
CA ASP A 108 -10.40 9.77 16.47
C ASP A 108 -9.09 9.32 17.15
N TYR A 109 -9.05 8.11 17.72
CA TYR A 109 -7.85 7.54 18.33
C TYR A 109 -6.80 7.13 17.30
N LEU A 110 -7.21 6.48 16.21
CA LEU A 110 -6.32 6.02 15.15
C LEU A 110 -5.68 7.22 14.43
N GLU A 111 -6.46 8.25 14.09
CA GLU A 111 -5.92 9.52 13.55
C GLU A 111 -4.87 10.14 14.49
N PHE A 112 -5.14 10.13 15.80
CA PHE A 112 -4.20 10.67 16.79
C PHE A 112 -2.90 9.84 16.88
N LEU A 113 -2.97 8.52 16.65
CA LEU A 113 -1.80 7.65 16.64
C LEU A 113 -0.95 7.79 15.37
N LEU A 114 -1.54 8.16 14.23
CA LEU A 114 -0.79 8.43 13.00
C LEU A 114 0.25 9.54 13.21
N GLY A 115 -0.15 10.62 13.89
CA GLY A 115 0.74 11.75 14.20
C GLY A 115 1.86 11.44 15.21
N GLN A 116 1.86 10.27 15.87
CA GLN A 116 2.89 9.89 16.85
C GLN A 116 4.03 9.05 16.21
N HIS A 117 3.88 8.61 14.96
CA HIS A 117 4.86 7.79 14.22
C HIS A 117 5.32 6.49 14.93
N ARG A 118 4.56 5.99 15.92
CA ARG A 118 4.85 4.72 16.62
C ARG A 118 4.28 3.52 15.87
N THR A 119 4.95 3.11 14.80
CA THR A 119 4.49 2.12 13.81
C THR A 119 3.97 0.81 14.42
N THR A 120 4.69 0.20 15.36
CA THR A 120 4.31 -1.11 15.95
C THR A 120 3.03 -1.03 16.78
N VAL A 121 2.93 0.01 17.63
CA VAL A 121 1.77 0.24 18.48
C VAL A 121 0.57 0.60 17.61
N THR A 122 0.74 1.54 16.68
CA THR A 122 -0.33 1.97 15.76
C THR A 122 -0.90 0.78 14.99
N ARG A 123 -0.06 -0.09 14.42
CA ARG A 123 -0.51 -1.33 13.76
C ARG A 123 -1.34 -2.22 14.68
N GLN A 124 -0.88 -2.48 15.90
CA GLN A 124 -1.61 -3.31 16.86
C GLN A 124 -2.98 -2.71 17.23
N LYS A 125 -3.08 -1.38 17.28
CA LYS A 125 -4.35 -0.70 17.54
C LYS A 125 -5.30 -0.77 16.35
N PHE A 126 -4.80 -0.63 15.11
CA PHE A 126 -5.60 -0.91 13.89
C PHE A 126 -6.13 -2.35 13.88
N ASP A 127 -5.29 -3.33 14.22
CA ASP A 127 -5.69 -4.75 14.31
C ASP A 127 -6.73 -5.01 15.42
N ARG A 128 -6.68 -4.25 16.52
CA ARG A 128 -7.69 -4.31 17.57
C ARG A 128 -9.00 -3.64 17.14
N ALA A 129 -8.93 -2.52 16.42
CA ALA A 129 -10.11 -1.82 15.90
C ALA A 129 -10.92 -2.71 14.95
N LEU A 130 -10.24 -3.36 13.99
CA LEU A 130 -10.88 -4.28 13.03
C LEU A 130 -11.52 -5.51 13.71
N ARG A 131 -10.97 -5.97 14.84
CA ARG A 131 -11.58 -7.05 15.64
C ARG A 131 -12.77 -6.60 16.47
N ALA A 132 -12.76 -5.36 16.94
CA ALA A 132 -13.79 -4.84 17.83
C ALA A 132 -15.03 -4.31 17.07
N LEU A 133 -14.84 -3.82 15.84
CA LEU A 133 -15.87 -3.13 15.06
C LEU A 133 -16.54 -4.05 14.03
N PRO A 134 -17.84 -3.84 13.75
CA PRO A 134 -18.55 -4.55 12.68
C PRO A 134 -17.94 -4.27 11.30
N ILE A 135 -18.13 -5.21 10.38
CA ILE A 135 -17.59 -5.15 9.01
C ILE A 135 -18.02 -3.90 8.23
N THR A 136 -19.20 -3.35 8.52
CA THR A 136 -19.71 -2.12 7.89
C THR A 136 -18.84 -0.89 8.14
N GLN A 137 -18.01 -0.91 9.18
CA GLN A 137 -17.13 0.21 9.54
C GLN A 137 -15.70 0.00 9.06
N HIS A 138 -15.38 -1.20 8.56
CA HIS A 138 -14.02 -1.55 8.15
C HIS A 138 -13.54 -0.67 6.99
N GLU A 139 -14.42 -0.26 6.07
CA GLU A 139 -14.08 0.63 4.95
C GLU A 139 -13.40 1.92 5.43
N THR A 140 -13.94 2.59 6.45
CA THR A 140 -13.35 3.84 6.97
C THR A 140 -12.02 3.62 7.68
N ILE A 141 -11.88 2.49 8.39
CA ILE A 141 -10.64 2.13 9.08
C ILE A 141 -9.55 1.77 8.06
N TRP A 142 -9.90 1.06 7.00
CA TRP A 142 -8.99 0.68 5.93
C TRP A 142 -8.44 1.89 5.19
N LYS A 143 -9.27 2.91 4.90
CA LYS A 143 -8.78 4.18 4.31
C LYS A 143 -7.66 4.81 5.15
N LEU A 144 -7.83 4.88 6.48
CA LEU A 144 -6.78 5.36 7.39
C LEU A 144 -5.58 4.39 7.48
N PHE A 145 -5.83 3.08 7.42
CA PHE A 145 -4.77 2.09 7.56
C PHE A 145 -3.89 1.96 6.31
N VAL A 146 -4.44 2.25 5.13
CA VAL A 146 -3.69 2.37 3.87
C VAL A 146 -2.83 3.64 3.89
N GLN A 147 -3.36 4.77 4.39
CA GLN A 147 -2.57 5.99 4.60
C GLN A 147 -1.38 5.71 5.53
N PHE A 148 -1.62 5.02 6.65
CA PHE A 148 -0.55 4.54 7.54
C PHE A 148 0.49 3.67 6.82
N ALA A 149 0.04 2.75 5.96
CA ALA A 149 0.93 1.86 5.22
C ALA A 149 1.85 2.61 4.25
N LYS A 150 1.38 3.72 3.64
CA LYS A 150 2.21 4.58 2.77
C LYS A 150 3.29 5.34 3.54
N GLU A 151 2.97 5.81 4.75
CA GLU A 151 3.90 6.55 5.59
C GLU A 151 4.85 5.66 6.40
N CYS A 152 4.60 4.34 6.42
CA CYS A 152 5.40 3.40 7.20
C CYS A 152 6.83 3.27 6.64
N PRO A 153 7.88 3.50 7.46
CA PRO A 153 9.26 3.26 7.02
C PRO A 153 9.56 1.77 6.84
N ILE A 154 8.83 0.88 7.53
CA ILE A 154 9.03 -0.57 7.46
C ILE A 154 8.19 -1.16 6.33
N LYS A 155 8.85 -1.36 5.17
CA LYS A 155 8.27 -1.93 3.94
C LYS A 155 7.50 -3.24 4.17
N GLU A 156 8.04 -4.17 4.97
CA GLU A 156 7.39 -5.46 5.23
C GLU A 156 6.06 -5.34 5.98
N THR A 157 5.97 -4.38 6.90
CA THR A 157 4.74 -4.14 7.65
C THR A 157 3.67 -3.62 6.72
N ALA A 158 4.02 -2.66 5.87
CA ALA A 158 3.10 -2.12 4.87
C ALA A 158 2.62 -3.20 3.89
N VAL A 159 3.52 -4.05 3.38
CA VAL A 159 3.17 -5.19 2.50
C VAL A 159 2.16 -6.12 3.18
N ARG A 160 2.36 -6.47 4.46
CA ARG A 160 1.40 -7.33 5.19
C ARG A 160 0.03 -6.67 5.36
N VAL A 161 0.01 -5.35 5.60
CA VAL A 161 -1.23 -4.58 5.70
C VAL A 161 -1.98 -4.60 4.38
N TYR A 162 -1.30 -4.28 3.28
CA TYR A 162 -1.90 -4.29 1.96
C TYR A 162 -2.37 -5.69 1.52
N ARG A 163 -1.61 -6.76 1.83
CA ARG A 163 -2.06 -8.15 1.54
C ARG A 163 -3.40 -8.46 2.19
N ARG A 164 -3.63 -7.98 3.41
CA ARG A 164 -4.92 -8.14 4.11
C ARG A 164 -6.00 -7.21 3.55
N TYR A 165 -5.63 -5.99 3.14
CA TYR A 165 -6.55 -5.06 2.51
C TYR A 165 -7.14 -5.62 1.21
N VAL A 166 -6.29 -6.19 0.34
CA VAL A 166 -6.73 -6.80 -0.95
C VAL A 166 -7.65 -8.01 -0.75
N GLN A 167 -7.56 -8.72 0.39
CA GLN A 167 -8.51 -9.78 0.71
C GLN A 167 -9.90 -9.25 1.07
N PHE A 168 -9.97 -8.04 1.65
CA PHE A 168 -11.22 -7.40 2.02
C PHE A 168 -11.85 -6.67 0.82
N GLU A 169 -11.04 -5.89 0.11
CA GLU A 169 -11.47 -5.07 -1.02
C GLU A 169 -10.61 -5.39 -2.25
N PRO A 170 -11.09 -6.30 -3.13
CA PRO A 170 -10.38 -6.67 -4.34
C PRO A 170 -10.13 -5.49 -5.30
N GLU A 171 -10.92 -4.42 -5.20
CA GLU A 171 -10.77 -3.19 -6.00
C GLU A 171 -9.47 -2.43 -5.65
N GLY A 172 -9.03 -2.51 -4.39
CA GLY A 172 -7.79 -1.90 -3.91
C GLY A 172 -6.51 -2.61 -4.38
N ALA A 173 -6.63 -3.64 -5.22
CA ALA A 173 -5.48 -4.43 -5.66
C ALA A 173 -4.56 -3.67 -6.61
N GLU A 174 -5.07 -2.76 -7.44
CA GLU A 174 -4.24 -1.87 -8.27
C GLU A 174 -3.35 -0.97 -7.43
N GLU A 175 -3.89 -0.38 -6.36
CA GLU A 175 -3.12 0.46 -5.45
C GLU A 175 -2.02 -0.33 -4.74
N TYR A 176 -2.28 -1.61 -4.42
CA TYR A 176 -1.27 -2.50 -3.88
C TYR A 176 -0.16 -2.81 -4.88
N VAL A 177 -0.50 -3.03 -6.16
CA VAL A 177 0.49 -3.24 -7.22
C VAL A 177 1.39 -2.01 -7.34
N ASP A 178 0.82 -0.81 -7.46
CA ASP A 178 1.61 0.44 -7.53
C ASP A 178 2.53 0.62 -6.32
N PHE A 179 2.02 0.29 -5.13
CA PHE A 179 2.81 0.32 -3.91
C PHE A 179 4.00 -0.64 -3.97
N LEU A 180 3.80 -1.88 -4.42
CA LEU A 180 4.88 -2.84 -4.61
C LEU A 180 5.92 -2.37 -5.64
N LEU A 181 5.48 -1.74 -6.72
CA LEU A 181 6.38 -1.13 -7.72
C LEU A 181 7.22 -0.02 -7.10
N SER A 182 6.62 0.88 -6.30
CA SER A 182 7.35 1.94 -5.61
C SER A 182 8.39 1.41 -4.61
N ILE A 183 8.15 0.22 -4.04
CA ILE A 183 9.09 -0.43 -3.13
C ILE A 183 10.23 -1.14 -3.87
N GLY A 184 10.03 -1.44 -5.17
CA GLY A 184 10.93 -2.24 -5.99
C GLY A 184 10.72 -3.75 -5.83
N ARG A 185 9.56 -4.21 -5.36
CA ARG A 185 9.24 -5.65 -5.28
C ARG A 185 8.47 -6.09 -6.52
N VAL A 186 9.19 -6.24 -7.62
CA VAL A 186 8.60 -6.46 -8.95
C VAL A 186 7.97 -7.85 -9.06
N GLY A 187 8.63 -8.89 -8.52
CA GLY A 187 8.11 -10.25 -8.56
C GLY A 187 6.76 -10.43 -7.86
N GLU A 188 6.57 -9.82 -6.69
CA GLU A 188 5.29 -9.87 -5.97
C GLU A 188 4.18 -9.10 -6.71
N ALA A 189 4.53 -7.97 -7.34
CA ALA A 189 3.60 -7.18 -8.14
C ALA A 189 3.12 -7.96 -9.37
N ALA A 190 4.04 -8.64 -10.07
CA ALA A 190 3.74 -9.49 -11.22
C ALA A 190 2.75 -10.62 -10.87
N LEU A 191 3.01 -11.33 -9.77
CA LEU A 191 2.14 -12.41 -9.30
C LEU A 191 0.73 -11.91 -9.00
N LYS A 192 0.60 -10.74 -8.37
CA LYS A 192 -0.71 -10.16 -8.06
C LYS A 192 -1.43 -9.63 -9.29
N LEU A 193 -0.73 -8.98 -10.21
CA LEU A 193 -1.30 -8.58 -11.50
C LEU A 193 -1.81 -9.80 -12.28
N ALA A 194 -1.05 -10.90 -12.34
CA ALA A 194 -1.48 -12.13 -13.00
C ALA A 194 -2.72 -12.75 -12.31
N GLU A 195 -2.76 -12.77 -10.97
CA GLU A 195 -3.94 -13.22 -10.22
C GLU A 195 -5.17 -12.37 -10.52
N LEU A 196 -5.02 -11.05 -10.64
CA LEU A 196 -6.12 -10.12 -10.98
C LEU A 196 -6.61 -10.32 -12.40
N LEU A 197 -5.71 -10.48 -13.38
CA LEU A 197 -6.07 -10.67 -14.78
C LEU A 197 -6.78 -12.02 -15.01
N ASN A 198 -6.44 -13.05 -14.24
CA ASN A 198 -7.13 -14.34 -14.28
C ASN A 198 -8.57 -14.26 -13.74
N ARG A 199 -8.93 -13.23 -12.96
CA ARG A 199 -10.31 -13.04 -12.49
C ARG A 199 -11.12 -12.30 -13.57
N GLU A 200 -12.12 -12.97 -14.13
CA GLU A 200 -12.98 -12.42 -15.18
C GLU A 200 -13.86 -11.25 -14.70
N SER A 201 -14.10 -11.14 -13.39
CA SER A 201 -14.94 -10.11 -12.78
C SER A 201 -14.21 -8.81 -12.42
N PHE A 202 -12.93 -8.67 -12.76
CA PHE A 202 -12.15 -7.49 -12.36
C PHE A 202 -12.49 -6.28 -13.22
N VAL A 203 -13.03 -5.23 -12.58
CA VAL A 203 -13.22 -3.91 -13.18
C VAL A 203 -12.26 -2.94 -12.51
N SER A 204 -11.39 -2.35 -13.31
CA SER A 204 -10.41 -1.37 -12.85
C SER A 204 -11.10 -0.14 -12.26
N MET A 205 -10.88 0.16 -10.97
CA MET A 205 -11.44 1.36 -10.33
C MET A 205 -10.94 2.65 -11.01
N ARG A 206 -9.74 2.60 -11.62
CA ARG A 206 -9.12 3.71 -12.35
C ARG A 206 -9.51 3.76 -13.83
N GLY A 207 -10.41 2.88 -14.29
CA GLY A 207 -10.83 2.82 -15.69
C GLY A 207 -9.74 2.34 -16.66
N LYS A 208 -8.64 1.73 -16.17
CA LYS A 208 -7.65 1.09 -17.04
C LYS A 208 -8.32 -0.07 -17.78
N SER A 209 -8.09 -0.16 -19.09
CA SER A 209 -8.55 -1.31 -19.86
C SER A 209 -7.81 -2.57 -19.40
N ARG A 210 -8.48 -3.73 -19.47
CA ARG A 210 -7.85 -5.04 -19.24
C ARG A 210 -6.60 -5.23 -20.12
N HIS A 211 -6.66 -4.74 -21.36
CA HIS A 211 -5.53 -4.67 -22.27
C HIS A 211 -4.33 -3.93 -21.66
N LYS A 212 -4.54 -2.72 -21.13
CA LYS A 212 -3.44 -1.94 -20.55
C LYS A 212 -2.80 -2.62 -19.34
N LEU A 213 -3.59 -3.25 -18.47
CA LEU A 213 -3.07 -4.02 -17.33
C LEU A 213 -2.28 -5.26 -17.80
N TRP A 214 -2.71 -5.88 -18.89
CA TRP A 214 -1.99 -7.00 -19.49
C TRP A 214 -0.63 -6.56 -20.06
N MET A 215 -0.58 -5.45 -20.79
CA MET A 215 0.67 -4.90 -21.30
C MET A 215 1.61 -4.48 -20.17
N GLU A 216 1.09 -3.86 -19.11
CA GLU A 216 1.86 -3.53 -17.91
C GLU A 216 2.46 -4.79 -17.25
N LEU A 217 1.72 -5.90 -17.22
CA LEU A 217 2.24 -7.19 -16.72
C LEU A 217 3.34 -7.73 -17.64
N CYS A 218 3.13 -7.76 -18.95
CA CYS A 218 4.11 -8.26 -19.92
C CYS A 218 5.43 -7.47 -19.85
N ASP A 219 5.37 -6.13 -19.89
CA ASP A 219 6.54 -5.27 -19.79
C ASP A 219 7.31 -5.50 -18.48
N LEU A 220 6.59 -5.66 -17.38
CA LEU A 220 7.16 -5.82 -16.06
C LEU A 220 7.90 -7.15 -15.91
N VAL A 221 7.30 -8.23 -16.43
CA VAL A 221 7.90 -9.57 -16.40
C VAL A 221 9.14 -9.63 -17.30
N CYS A 222 9.11 -8.96 -18.46
CA CYS A 222 10.23 -8.97 -19.39
C CYS A 222 11.42 -8.12 -18.93
N LYS A 223 11.17 -6.99 -18.25
CA LYS A 223 12.24 -6.12 -17.73
C LYS A 223 12.96 -6.69 -16.50
N HIS A 224 12.28 -7.50 -15.70
CA HIS A 224 12.83 -8.06 -14.46
C HIS A 224 12.76 -9.61 -14.36
N PRO A 225 13.42 -10.37 -15.25
CA PRO A 225 13.33 -11.84 -15.26
C PRO A 225 13.82 -12.51 -13.97
N GLN A 226 14.86 -11.96 -13.33
CA GLN A 226 15.51 -12.58 -12.17
C GLN A 226 14.66 -12.56 -10.89
N GLU A 227 13.73 -11.61 -10.77
CA GLU A 227 12.85 -11.46 -9.60
C GLU A 227 11.55 -12.27 -9.74
N VAL A 228 11.19 -12.66 -10.97
CA VAL A 228 9.93 -13.32 -11.32
C VAL A 228 10.12 -14.84 -11.40
N LYS A 229 10.63 -15.46 -10.33
CA LYS A 229 10.89 -16.92 -10.31
C LYS A 229 9.65 -17.81 -10.18
N GLY A 230 8.45 -17.21 -10.09
CA GLY A 230 7.19 -17.90 -9.81
C GLY A 230 6.17 -17.94 -10.95
N LEU A 231 6.39 -17.22 -12.06
CA LEU A 231 5.47 -17.22 -13.20
C LEU A 231 6.10 -17.93 -14.41
N ARG A 232 5.29 -18.70 -15.13
CA ARG A 232 5.64 -19.23 -16.45
C ARG A 232 5.46 -18.12 -17.48
N VAL A 233 6.51 -17.31 -17.67
CA VAL A 233 6.50 -16.11 -18.52
C VAL A 233 6.07 -16.42 -19.96
N GLU A 234 6.63 -17.48 -20.56
CA GLU A 234 6.26 -17.95 -21.90
C GLU A 234 4.76 -18.21 -22.03
N ALA A 235 4.17 -18.96 -21.10
CA ALA A 235 2.75 -19.30 -21.15
C ALA A 235 1.86 -18.06 -21.05
N ILE A 236 2.27 -17.06 -20.27
CA ILE A 236 1.55 -15.78 -20.15
C ILE A 236 1.65 -15.00 -21.44
N ILE A 237 2.85 -14.87 -22.02
CA ILE A 237 3.03 -14.11 -23.26
C ILE A 237 2.32 -14.80 -24.44
N HIS A 238 2.40 -16.12 -24.56
CA HIS A 238 1.63 -16.87 -25.58
C HIS A 238 0.12 -16.73 -25.37
N SER A 239 -0.37 -16.70 -24.13
CA SER A 239 -1.78 -16.38 -23.86
C SER A 239 -2.12 -14.95 -24.28
N GLY A 240 -1.21 -14.01 -24.08
CA GLY A 240 -1.33 -12.63 -24.53
C GLY A 240 -1.42 -12.52 -26.04
N LEU A 241 -0.51 -13.18 -26.77
CA LEU A 241 -0.45 -13.22 -28.23
C LEU A 241 -1.73 -13.79 -28.87
N ARG A 242 -2.39 -14.75 -28.21
CA ARG A 242 -3.70 -15.28 -28.67
C ARG A 242 -4.86 -14.31 -28.46
N THR A 243 -4.75 -13.44 -27.45
CA THR A 243 -5.84 -12.56 -27.04
C THR A 243 -5.71 -11.17 -27.67
N PHE A 244 -4.47 -10.72 -27.92
CA PHE A 244 -4.12 -9.39 -28.40
C PHE A 244 -3.26 -9.52 -29.66
N THR A 245 -3.92 -9.65 -30.80
CA THR A 245 -3.28 -9.82 -32.11
C THR A 245 -2.68 -8.52 -32.66
N ASP A 246 -3.10 -7.40 -32.10
CA ASP A 246 -2.87 -6.03 -32.56
C ASP A 246 -1.54 -5.43 -32.04
N GLU A 247 -0.95 -6.04 -31.01
CA GLU A 247 0.36 -5.66 -30.45
C GLU A 247 1.33 -6.85 -30.42
N ALA A 248 1.16 -7.79 -31.36
CA ALA A 248 1.94 -9.02 -31.41
C ALA A 248 3.45 -8.78 -31.54
N GLY A 249 3.87 -7.76 -32.31
CA GLY A 249 5.28 -7.41 -32.48
C GLY A 249 5.93 -6.98 -31.17
N HIS A 250 5.24 -6.19 -30.36
CA HIS A 250 5.74 -5.75 -29.06
C HIS A 250 5.85 -6.91 -28.06
N LEU A 251 4.86 -7.81 -28.04
CA LEU A 251 4.85 -8.97 -27.15
C LEU A 251 5.96 -9.98 -27.49
N TRP A 252 6.18 -10.27 -28.77
CA TRP A 252 7.28 -11.12 -29.22
C TRP A 252 8.65 -10.51 -28.92
N GLY A 253 8.81 -9.19 -29.14
CA GLY A 253 10.04 -8.48 -28.80
C GLY A 253 10.32 -8.50 -27.30
N ALA A 254 9.28 -8.33 -26.46
CA ALA A 254 9.40 -8.41 -25.02
C ALA A 254 9.79 -9.83 -24.54
N LEU A 255 9.24 -10.88 -25.15
CA LEU A 255 9.63 -12.27 -24.85
C LEU A 255 11.09 -12.55 -25.22
N ALA A 256 11.55 -12.03 -26.37
CA ALA A 256 12.95 -12.17 -26.76
C ALA A 256 13.87 -11.42 -25.77
N ASP A 257 13.53 -10.18 -25.41
CA ASP A 257 14.23 -9.40 -24.38
C ASP A 257 14.34 -10.13 -23.03
N TYR A 258 13.28 -10.87 -22.65
CA TYR A 258 13.28 -11.69 -21.44
C TYR A 258 14.36 -12.77 -21.48
N PHE A 259 14.49 -13.51 -22.60
CA PHE A 259 15.51 -14.54 -22.77
C PHE A 259 16.93 -13.98 -22.89
N ILE A 260 17.07 -12.85 -23.59
CA ILE A 260 18.35 -12.11 -23.69
C ILE A 260 18.87 -11.75 -22.30
N ARG A 261 18.00 -11.23 -21.43
CA ARG A 261 18.34 -10.87 -20.04
C ARG A 261 18.64 -12.08 -19.15
N GLN A 262 18.17 -13.27 -19.48
CA GLN A 262 18.57 -14.52 -18.82
C GLN A 262 19.86 -15.13 -19.37
N ALA A 263 20.49 -14.50 -20.37
CA ALA A 263 21.63 -15.03 -21.12
C ALA A 263 21.32 -16.33 -21.88
N GLN A 264 20.05 -16.58 -22.21
CA GLN A 264 19.59 -17.71 -23.02
C GLN A 264 19.42 -17.26 -24.47
N PHE A 265 20.53 -17.05 -25.16
CA PHE A 265 20.54 -16.40 -26.47
C PHE A 265 19.96 -17.23 -27.61
N GLU A 266 20.16 -18.55 -27.59
CA GLU A 266 19.55 -19.43 -28.61
C GLU A 266 18.01 -19.44 -28.48
N GLN A 267 17.47 -19.43 -27.26
CA GLN A 267 16.03 -19.34 -27.05
C GLN A 267 15.46 -17.99 -27.47
N ALA A 268 16.20 -16.90 -27.28
CA ALA A 268 15.80 -15.60 -27.80
C ALA A 268 15.69 -15.58 -29.33
N ARG A 269 16.58 -16.30 -30.03
CA ARG A 269 16.53 -16.46 -31.49
C ARG A 269 15.33 -17.28 -31.94
N ASP A 270 15.08 -18.42 -31.29
CA ASP A 270 13.92 -19.26 -31.58
C ASP A 270 12.62 -18.43 -31.49
N VAL A 271 12.53 -17.55 -30.48
CA VAL A 271 11.42 -16.61 -30.29
C VAL A 271 11.32 -15.57 -31.41
N TYR A 272 12.44 -15.00 -31.86
CA TYR A 272 12.42 -14.05 -33.00
C TYR A 272 12.00 -14.74 -34.30
N GLU A 273 12.50 -15.94 -34.58
CA GLU A 273 12.13 -16.71 -35.78
C GLU A 273 10.65 -17.12 -35.75
N GLU A 274 10.15 -17.59 -34.60
CA GLU A 274 8.73 -17.88 -34.41
C GLU A 274 7.89 -16.60 -34.56
N GLY A 275 8.32 -15.50 -33.96
CA GLY A 275 7.67 -14.19 -34.06
C GLY A 275 7.55 -13.70 -35.51
N ILE A 276 8.65 -13.73 -36.27
CA ILE A 276 8.68 -13.33 -37.68
C ILE A 276 7.77 -14.23 -38.53
N SER A 277 7.71 -15.53 -38.25
CA SER A 277 6.87 -16.46 -39.00
C SER A 277 5.37 -16.33 -38.70
N THR A 278 5.01 -15.86 -37.49
CA THR A 278 3.63 -15.81 -37.01
C THR A 278 2.97 -14.45 -37.16
N VAL A 279 3.76 -13.37 -37.20
CA VAL A 279 3.24 -12.00 -37.31
C VAL A 279 2.62 -11.75 -38.69
N MET A 280 1.42 -11.18 -38.68
CA MET A 280 0.66 -10.89 -39.90
C MET A 280 0.82 -9.45 -40.40
N THR A 281 1.22 -8.50 -39.53
CA THR A 281 1.29 -7.07 -39.91
C THR A 281 2.70 -6.67 -40.30
N VAL A 282 2.81 -5.84 -41.34
CA VAL A 282 4.10 -5.30 -41.80
C VAL A 282 4.79 -4.45 -40.73
N ARG A 283 3.99 -3.77 -39.89
CA ARG A 283 4.49 -2.94 -38.79
C ARG A 283 5.17 -3.80 -37.73
N ASP A 284 4.50 -4.83 -37.25
CA ASP A 284 5.04 -5.75 -36.24
C ASP A 284 6.23 -6.52 -36.79
N PHE A 285 6.19 -6.90 -38.08
CA PHE A 285 7.31 -7.54 -38.77
C PHE A 285 8.53 -6.62 -38.78
N SER A 286 8.38 -5.36 -39.20
CA SER A 286 9.50 -4.40 -39.20
C SER A 286 10.08 -4.23 -37.80
N MET A 287 9.23 -4.09 -36.78
CA MET A 287 9.68 -3.94 -35.39
C MET A 287 10.48 -5.16 -34.90
N LEU A 288 10.03 -6.38 -35.19
CA LEU A 288 10.75 -7.61 -34.82
C LEU A 288 12.02 -7.81 -35.63
N PHE A 289 11.96 -7.53 -36.93
CA PHE A 289 13.10 -7.67 -37.83
C PHE A 289 14.22 -6.70 -37.47
N ASP A 290 13.89 -5.43 -37.21
CA ASP A 290 14.87 -4.41 -36.79
C ASP A 290 15.49 -4.79 -35.43
N ALA A 291 14.68 -5.25 -34.47
CA ALA A 291 15.15 -5.70 -33.16
C ALA A 291 16.04 -6.95 -33.26
N TYR A 292 15.66 -7.93 -34.10
CA TYR A 292 16.43 -9.15 -34.29
C TYR A 292 17.76 -8.88 -35.00
N SER A 293 17.76 -8.02 -36.01
CA SER A 293 18.98 -7.59 -36.71
C SER A 293 19.94 -6.90 -35.75
N GLN A 294 19.46 -5.94 -34.94
CA GLN A 294 20.26 -5.27 -33.92
C GLN A 294 20.79 -6.25 -32.86
N PHE A 295 19.99 -7.24 -32.47
CA PHE A 295 20.42 -8.29 -31.54
C PHE A 295 21.58 -9.11 -32.12
N GLU A 296 21.48 -9.60 -33.36
CA GLU A 296 22.56 -10.37 -33.99
C GLU A 296 23.81 -9.51 -34.22
N GLU A 297 23.65 -8.25 -34.65
CA GLU A 297 24.77 -7.30 -34.77
C GLU A 297 25.47 -7.08 -33.43
N SER A 298 24.71 -6.90 -32.35
CA SER A 298 25.24 -6.73 -30.98
C SER A 298 25.99 -7.98 -30.49
N MET A 299 25.49 -9.17 -30.87
CA MET A 299 26.12 -10.46 -30.55
C MET A 299 27.44 -10.66 -31.30
N ILE A 300 27.47 -10.29 -32.58
CA ILE A 300 28.67 -10.39 -33.42
C ILE A 300 29.73 -9.38 -32.95
N THR A 301 29.34 -8.12 -32.73
CA THR A 301 30.25 -7.08 -32.21
C THR A 301 30.81 -7.45 -30.84
N ALA A 302 29.98 -7.88 -29.89
CA ALA A 302 30.44 -8.30 -28.57
C ALA A 302 31.44 -9.47 -28.64
N LYS A 303 31.27 -10.40 -29.59
CA LYS A 303 32.21 -11.50 -29.81
C LYS A 303 33.55 -11.02 -30.39
N ILE A 304 33.51 -10.18 -31.42
CA ILE A 304 34.70 -9.59 -32.04
C ILE A 304 35.50 -8.81 -30.98
N GLU A 305 34.83 -8.05 -30.12
CA GLU A 305 35.45 -7.29 -29.03
C GLU A 305 36.02 -8.17 -27.92
N ALA A 306 35.30 -9.22 -27.52
CA ALA A 306 35.75 -10.15 -26.48
C ALA A 306 37.01 -10.93 -26.88
N GLN A 307 37.21 -11.14 -28.18
CA GLN A 307 38.31 -11.96 -28.70
C GLN A 307 39.54 -11.14 -29.10
N GLY A 308 39.39 -9.84 -29.40
CA GLY A 308 40.50 -8.97 -29.78
C GLY A 308 41.27 -9.48 -31.02
N GLN A 309 42.43 -8.89 -31.32
CA GLN A 309 43.33 -9.30 -32.43
C GLN A 309 43.98 -10.69 -32.22
N ALA A 310 43.34 -11.61 -31.51
CA ALA A 310 43.79 -13.00 -31.45
C ALA A 310 43.31 -13.74 -32.70
N ASP A 311 44.23 -14.41 -33.41
CA ASP A 311 43.89 -15.27 -34.53
C ASP A 311 42.92 -16.35 -34.04
N LEU A 312 41.69 -16.28 -34.56
CA LEU A 312 40.60 -17.18 -34.28
C LEU A 312 41.00 -18.61 -34.75
N GLU A 313 40.99 -19.58 -33.84
CA GLU A 313 41.22 -20.99 -34.20
C GLU A 313 40.07 -21.89 -33.74
N GLY A 314 39.63 -22.79 -34.63
CA GLY A 314 38.71 -23.88 -34.30
C GLY A 314 37.25 -23.47 -34.12
N ALA A 315 36.66 -23.81 -32.97
CA ALA A 315 35.22 -23.72 -32.73
C ALA A 315 34.69 -22.28 -32.62
N GLU A 316 35.54 -21.34 -32.20
CA GLU A 316 35.16 -19.94 -32.00
C GLU A 316 35.03 -19.16 -33.31
N GLN A 317 35.92 -19.41 -34.28
CA GLN A 317 35.77 -18.92 -35.67
C GLN A 317 34.48 -19.47 -36.28
N LEU A 318 34.23 -20.77 -36.11
CA LEU A 318 33.10 -21.45 -36.73
C LEU A 318 31.75 -20.91 -36.22
N ASP A 319 31.65 -20.57 -34.93
CA ASP A 319 30.47 -19.91 -34.36
C ASP A 319 30.35 -18.43 -34.80
N LEU A 320 31.46 -17.72 -35.02
CA LEU A 320 31.43 -16.37 -35.62
C LEU A 320 30.95 -16.39 -37.07
N ASP A 321 31.53 -17.28 -37.90
CA ASP A 321 31.18 -17.47 -39.30
C ASP A 321 29.73 -17.93 -39.44
N MET A 322 29.26 -18.82 -38.55
CA MET A 322 27.86 -19.24 -38.52
C MET A 322 26.91 -18.06 -38.24
N ARG A 323 27.27 -17.14 -37.35
CA ARG A 323 26.46 -15.96 -37.02
C ARG A 323 26.47 -14.93 -38.15
N LEU A 324 27.62 -14.70 -38.78
CA LEU A 324 27.73 -13.84 -39.95
C LEU A 324 26.89 -14.36 -41.11
N ALA A 325 27.01 -15.65 -41.45
CA ALA A 325 26.22 -16.29 -42.50
C ALA A 325 24.71 -16.24 -42.22
N ARG A 326 24.31 -16.28 -40.94
CA ARG A 326 22.90 -16.12 -40.54
C ARG A 326 22.40 -14.69 -40.71
N LEU A 327 23.18 -13.69 -40.32
CA LEU A 327 22.83 -12.29 -40.53
C LEU A 327 22.74 -11.95 -42.02
N GLU A 328 23.67 -12.46 -42.83
CA GLU A 328 23.61 -12.35 -44.29
C GLU A 328 22.33 -12.97 -44.85
N ARG A 329 21.93 -14.14 -44.33
CA ARG A 329 20.67 -14.80 -44.73
C ARG A 329 19.42 -14.04 -44.29
N LEU A 330 19.50 -13.30 -43.18
CA LEU A 330 18.39 -12.48 -42.70
C LEU A 330 18.19 -11.22 -43.57
N MET A 331 19.29 -10.66 -44.07
CA MET A 331 19.33 -9.45 -44.89
C MET A 331 19.13 -9.69 -46.40
N ALA A 332 19.15 -10.95 -46.82
CA ALA A 332 18.95 -11.40 -48.20
C ALA A 332 17.48 -11.74 -48.48
#